data_AF-A0A968XRA6-F1
#
_entry.id   AF-A0A968XRA6-F1
#
_cell.length_a   1.000
_cell.length_b   1.000
_cell.length_c   1.000
_cell.angle_alpha   90.00
_cell.angle_beta   90.00
_cell.angle_gamma   90.00
#
_symmetry.space_group_name_H-M   'P 1'
#
loop_
_entity.id
_entity.type
_entity.pdbx_description
1 polymer ?
#
loop_
_entity_poly.entity_id
_entity_poly.type
_entity_poly.pdbx_seq_one_letter_code
_entity_poly.pdbx_strand_id
1 'polypeptide(L)'
;MTIGLACPRLMRRGGHLQAKPAAHYVRHNIIHRRRPSVAVAIIRGNFMDSWELNKLAGAVLLAALAIVLPPTLVETFGSHGKDHGGDSVGYTLPMPEVAGGGSKASDTKLAAVGGGTAPAATPATSIVDTVKPLLAAAKPEGGAATFKACAACHSVEKGGANKVGPALWGIVGRDKAAVDGFAYSTALKTMGGKWTPENIVAFINNPKGYAAGTKMVYGGLNDPEKLADLVAYLATLSDSPVKLN
;
A
#
# COMPACT_ATOMS: atom_id res chain seq x y z
N MET A 1 -12.36 71.44 -29.18
CA MET A 1 -11.05 71.78 -29.78
C MET A 1 -10.22 70.51 -29.88
N THR A 2 -9.54 70.31 -31.01
CA THR A 2 -8.37 69.39 -31.24
C THR A 2 -8.41 67.99 -30.59
N ILE A 3 -8.76 66.91 -31.29
CA ILE A 3 -8.04 66.24 -32.43
C ILE A 3 -6.67 65.69 -32.01
N GLY A 4 -6.43 64.39 -32.22
CA GLY A 4 -5.15 63.74 -31.94
C GLY A 4 -5.06 62.25 -32.33
N LEU A 5 -5.34 61.90 -33.59
CA LEU A 5 -4.95 60.58 -34.14
C LEU A 5 -3.42 60.50 -34.28
N ALA A 6 -2.81 59.36 -33.94
CA ALA A 6 -1.58 58.90 -34.61
C ALA A 6 -1.39 57.37 -34.48
N CYS A 7 -1.15 56.72 -35.62
CA CYS A 7 -0.87 55.29 -35.75
C CYS A 7 0.68 55.04 -35.82
N PRO A 8 1.24 53.85 -36.14
CA PRO A 8 2.43 53.35 -35.46
C PRO A 8 3.74 53.58 -36.24
N ARG A 9 4.88 53.62 -35.54
CA ARG A 9 6.20 53.70 -36.19
C ARG A 9 7.01 52.40 -36.16
N LEU A 10 6.97 51.76 -37.32
CA LEU A 10 7.82 50.67 -37.81
C LEU A 10 9.34 50.87 -37.49
N MET A 11 9.96 49.89 -36.83
CA MET A 11 11.41 49.67 -36.71
C MET A 11 11.67 48.18 -37.00
N ARG A 12 11.73 47.74 -38.27
CA ARG A 12 12.89 47.73 -39.18
C ARG A 12 14.16 47.02 -38.66
N ARG A 13 14.22 45.72 -38.95
CA ARG A 13 15.40 44.89 -39.32
C ARG A 13 16.72 45.07 -38.54
N GLY A 14 17.09 44.03 -37.79
CA GLY A 14 18.47 43.70 -37.39
C GLY A 14 18.77 42.22 -37.60
N GLY A 15 18.80 41.76 -38.86
CA GLY A 15 19.08 40.35 -39.18
C GLY A 15 20.57 40.06 -39.18
N HIS A 16 21.08 39.43 -38.11
CA HIS A 16 22.47 38.97 -38.07
C HIS A 16 22.66 37.75 -38.97
N LEU A 17 23.42 37.93 -40.05
CA LEU A 17 23.99 36.83 -40.82
C LEU A 17 25.01 36.09 -39.93
N GLN A 18 24.67 34.89 -39.49
CA GLN A 18 25.66 33.92 -39.02
C GLN A 18 26.20 33.14 -40.23
N ALA A 19 27.47 33.37 -40.56
CA ALA A 19 28.13 32.72 -41.68
C ALA A 19 28.46 31.26 -41.33
N LYS A 20 28.14 30.33 -42.23
CA LYS A 20 28.60 28.94 -42.12
C LYS A 20 30.05 28.85 -42.62
N PRO A 21 31.03 28.39 -41.82
CA PRO A 21 32.36 28.07 -42.36
C PRO A 21 32.29 26.82 -43.26
N ALA A 22 33.16 26.81 -44.28
CA ALA A 22 33.11 25.85 -45.38
C ALA A 22 33.61 24.44 -45.00
N ALA A 23 33.21 23.46 -45.81
CA ALA A 23 33.57 22.06 -45.62
C ALA A 23 35.07 21.79 -45.91
N HIS A 24 35.78 21.24 -44.92
CA HIS A 24 37.03 20.53 -45.15
C HIS A 24 36.74 19.05 -45.40
N TYR A 25 36.72 18.67 -46.68
CA TYR A 25 36.53 17.29 -47.11
C TYR A 25 37.88 16.55 -47.18
N VAL A 26 38.23 15.85 -46.09
CA VAL A 26 39.43 14.99 -46.04
C VAL A 26 39.05 13.57 -46.46
N ARG A 27 39.53 13.14 -47.64
CA ARG A 27 39.38 11.74 -48.08
C ARG A 27 40.35 10.83 -47.33
N HIS A 28 39.85 10.10 -46.34
CA HIS A 28 40.57 8.93 -45.80
C HIS A 28 40.17 7.66 -46.58
N ASN A 29 41.07 7.24 -47.47
CA ASN A 29 41.01 5.96 -48.16
C ASN A 29 41.55 4.85 -47.24
N ILE A 30 40.67 4.11 -46.55
CA ILE A 30 41.08 3.00 -45.67
C ILE A 30 40.28 1.72 -45.99
N ILE A 31 40.84 0.96 -46.94
CA ILE A 31 40.92 -0.51 -47.00
C ILE A 31 39.80 -1.29 -46.28
N HIS A 32 38.87 -1.85 -47.08
CA HIS A 32 37.97 -2.93 -46.66
C HIS A 32 38.74 -4.23 -46.33
N ARG A 33 39.21 -4.39 -45.09
CA ARG A 33 39.62 -5.71 -44.59
C ARG A 33 38.38 -6.56 -44.32
N ARG A 34 38.12 -7.53 -45.21
CA ARG A 34 37.11 -8.58 -45.00
C ARG A 34 37.45 -9.34 -43.70
N ARG A 35 36.53 -9.37 -42.73
CA ARG A 35 36.64 -10.26 -41.58
C ARG A 35 36.23 -11.68 -42.01
N PRO A 36 37.05 -12.72 -41.80
CA PRO A 36 36.63 -14.09 -42.10
C PRO A 36 35.55 -14.52 -41.11
N SER A 37 34.46 -15.09 -41.62
CA SER A 37 33.36 -15.63 -40.82
C SER A 37 33.78 -16.91 -40.10
N VAL A 38 34.34 -16.77 -38.90
CA VAL A 38 34.50 -17.91 -37.98
C VAL A 38 33.11 -18.24 -37.42
N ALA A 39 32.49 -19.29 -37.95
CA ALA A 39 31.22 -19.79 -37.48
C ALA A 39 31.39 -20.37 -36.06
N VAL A 40 30.96 -19.62 -35.04
CA VAL A 40 30.84 -20.15 -33.68
C VAL A 40 29.62 -21.06 -33.65
N ALA A 41 29.86 -22.37 -33.78
CA ALA A 41 28.86 -23.40 -33.56
C ALA A 41 28.52 -23.46 -32.05
N ILE A 42 27.65 -22.56 -31.59
CA ILE A 42 27.07 -22.66 -30.25
C ILE A 42 26.19 -23.90 -30.21
N ILE A 43 26.63 -24.87 -29.41
CA ILE A 43 25.88 -26.07 -29.07
C ILE A 43 24.53 -25.63 -28.48
N ARG A 44 23.44 -25.83 -29.22
CA ARG A 44 22.07 -25.69 -28.71
C ARG A 44 21.79 -26.83 -27.73
N GLY A 45 22.28 -26.69 -26.50
CA GLY A 45 21.75 -27.44 -25.36
C GLY A 45 20.26 -27.11 -25.21
N ASN A 46 19.47 -28.13 -24.89
CA ASN A 46 18.00 -28.05 -24.84
C ASN A 46 17.51 -27.29 -23.60
N PHE A 47 17.75 -25.97 -23.59
CA PHE A 47 17.35 -25.07 -22.52
C PHE A 47 15.82 -24.95 -22.53
N MET A 48 15.16 -25.67 -21.60
CA MET A 48 13.71 -25.59 -21.44
C MET A 48 13.32 -24.12 -21.22
N ASP A 49 12.41 -23.61 -22.04
CA ASP A 49 11.95 -22.22 -21.92
C ASP A 49 11.35 -21.97 -20.53
N SER A 50 11.61 -20.78 -19.98
CA SER A 50 11.13 -20.40 -18.63
C SER A 50 9.61 -20.53 -18.45
N TRP A 51 8.86 -20.51 -19.56
CA TRP A 51 7.42 -20.73 -19.63
C TRP A 51 7.04 -22.21 -19.42
N GLU A 52 7.78 -23.15 -20.02
CA GLU A 52 7.56 -24.59 -19.84
C GLU A 52 8.08 -25.08 -18.48
N LEU A 53 9.15 -24.49 -17.95
CA LEU A 53 9.56 -24.74 -16.55
C LEU A 53 8.48 -24.29 -15.55
N ASN A 54 7.84 -23.14 -15.78
CA ASN A 54 6.76 -22.67 -14.92
C ASN A 54 5.52 -23.59 -15.00
N LYS A 55 5.19 -24.12 -16.18
CA LYS A 55 4.13 -25.14 -16.35
C LYS A 55 4.47 -26.46 -15.66
N LEU A 56 5.68 -26.97 -15.84
CA LEU A 56 6.14 -28.22 -15.20
C LEU A 56 6.17 -28.08 -13.68
N ALA A 57 6.70 -26.97 -13.15
CA ALA A 57 6.69 -26.68 -11.72
C ALA A 57 5.25 -26.61 -11.18
N GLY A 58 4.34 -25.93 -11.88
CA GLY A 58 2.91 -25.86 -11.51
C GLY A 58 2.24 -27.23 -11.49
N ALA A 59 2.49 -28.08 -12.48
CA ALA A 59 1.93 -29.44 -12.55
C ALA A 59 2.43 -30.33 -11.40
N VAL A 60 3.73 -30.30 -11.09
CA VAL A 60 4.33 -31.06 -9.98
C VAL A 60 3.79 -30.57 -8.63
N LEU A 61 3.66 -29.26 -8.44
CA LEU A 61 3.19 -28.68 -7.18
C LEU A 61 1.69 -28.97 -6.96
N LEU A 62 0.86 -28.92 -8.01
CA LEU A 62 -0.54 -29.33 -7.95
C LEU A 62 -0.69 -30.82 -7.60
N ALA A 63 0.11 -31.69 -8.24
CA ALA A 63 0.11 -33.12 -7.95
C ALA A 63 0.56 -33.43 -6.51
N ALA A 64 1.60 -32.76 -6.01
CA ALA A 64 2.05 -32.89 -4.63
C ALA A 64 0.97 -32.43 -3.63
N LEU A 65 0.33 -31.29 -3.88
CA LEU A 65 -0.76 -30.80 -3.04
C LEU A 65 -1.96 -31.77 -3.03
N ALA A 66 -2.32 -32.32 -4.18
CA ALA A 66 -3.41 -33.29 -4.31
C ALA A 66 -3.13 -34.64 -3.61
N ILE A 67 -1.87 -34.97 -3.31
CA ILE A 67 -1.49 -36.18 -2.57
C ILE A 67 -1.39 -35.91 -1.05
N VAL A 68 -0.87 -34.75 -0.65
CA VAL A 68 -0.61 -34.41 0.77
C VAL A 68 -1.83 -33.80 1.47
N LEU A 69 -2.71 -33.10 0.75
CA LEU A 69 -3.87 -32.43 1.32
C LEU A 69 -5.02 -33.39 1.73
N PRO A 70 -5.37 -34.46 1.00
CA PRO A 70 -6.45 -35.35 1.41
C PRO A 70 -6.28 -36.02 2.79
N PRO A 71 -5.12 -36.63 3.16
CA PRO A 71 -5.00 -37.27 4.47
C PRO A 71 -5.08 -36.24 5.61
N THR A 72 -4.41 -35.10 5.46
CA THR A 72 -4.42 -34.03 6.48
C THR A 72 -5.81 -33.38 6.64
N LEU A 73 -6.58 -33.26 5.56
CA LEU A 73 -7.96 -32.78 5.61
C LEU A 73 -8.89 -33.79 6.30
N VAL A 74 -8.74 -35.09 6.05
CA VAL A 74 -9.52 -36.15 6.71
C VAL A 74 -9.19 -36.23 8.20
N GLU A 75 -7.94 -36.05 8.61
CA GLU A 75 -7.56 -35.99 10.03
C GLU A 75 -8.08 -34.72 10.73
N THR A 76 -8.16 -33.59 10.04
CA THR A 76 -8.61 -32.32 10.64
C THR A 76 -10.15 -32.18 10.69
N PHE A 77 -10.89 -32.79 9.76
CA PHE A 77 -12.35 -32.63 9.64
C PHE A 77 -13.15 -33.94 9.80
N GLY A 78 -12.52 -35.11 9.71
CA GLY A 78 -13.20 -36.42 9.84
C GLY A 78 -13.65 -36.78 11.25
N SER A 79 -13.08 -36.14 12.28
CA SER A 79 -13.39 -36.40 13.70
C SER A 79 -14.67 -35.71 14.22
N HIS A 80 -15.44 -35.04 13.36
CA HIS A 80 -16.71 -34.39 13.70
C HIS A 80 -17.91 -34.92 12.86
N GLY A 81 -17.89 -36.21 12.49
CA GLY A 81 -18.88 -36.85 11.60
C GLY A 81 -19.62 -38.06 12.18
N LYS A 82 -19.51 -38.31 13.49
CA LYS A 82 -20.12 -39.41 14.25
C LYS A 82 -20.04 -38.94 15.72
N ASP A 83 -21.10 -38.52 16.40
CA ASP A 83 -22.47 -39.05 16.39
C ASP A 83 -23.54 -37.92 16.37
N HIS A 84 -24.59 -38.09 15.56
CA HIS A 84 -25.78 -37.23 15.58
C HIS A 84 -27.06 -38.07 15.58
N GLY A 85 -27.47 -38.48 16.78
CA GLY A 85 -28.87 -38.71 17.13
C GLY A 85 -29.22 -37.76 18.29
N GLY A 86 -30.40 -37.14 18.31
CA GLY A 86 -31.43 -37.20 17.28
C GLY A 86 -32.67 -36.38 17.62
N ASP A 87 -32.51 -35.11 17.97
CA ASP A 87 -33.58 -34.29 18.53
C ASP A 87 -33.48 -32.85 18.03
N SER A 88 -34.56 -32.38 17.40
CA SER A 88 -34.84 -30.95 17.29
C SER A 88 -35.09 -30.33 18.66
N VAL A 89 -34.74 -29.06 18.85
CA VAL A 89 -35.65 -27.97 19.29
C VAL A 89 -34.86 -26.65 19.38
N GLY A 90 -35.51 -25.54 19.06
CA GLY A 90 -34.88 -24.21 19.02
C GLY A 90 -34.51 -23.66 20.41
N TYR A 91 -33.46 -22.83 20.45
CA TYR A 91 -33.07 -22.11 21.66
C TYR A 91 -34.13 -21.08 22.07
N THR A 92 -34.85 -21.39 23.15
CA THR A 92 -35.48 -20.38 24.01
C THR A 92 -34.61 -20.23 25.26
N LEU A 93 -34.34 -18.99 25.66
CA LEU A 93 -33.45 -18.65 26.79
C LEU A 93 -34.03 -19.10 28.14
N PRO A 94 -33.20 -19.66 29.04
CA PRO A 94 -33.24 -19.18 30.43
C PRO A 94 -31.87 -19.15 31.14
N MET A 95 -31.58 -18.02 31.79
CA MET A 95 -30.89 -17.97 33.10
C MET A 95 -31.99 -18.02 34.19
N PRO A 96 -31.75 -18.42 35.47
CA PRO A 96 -30.48 -18.16 36.19
C PRO A 96 -30.02 -19.21 37.26
N GLU A 97 -28.86 -18.91 37.88
CA GLU A 97 -28.50 -19.10 39.31
C GLU A 97 -28.17 -20.49 39.96
N VAL A 98 -27.00 -20.49 40.64
CA VAL A 98 -26.51 -21.25 41.84
C VAL A 98 -26.25 -22.78 41.91
N ALA A 99 -24.94 -23.06 42.16
CA ALA A 99 -24.35 -23.82 43.29
C ALA A 99 -24.15 -25.37 43.31
N GLY A 100 -22.93 -25.77 43.72
CA GLY A 100 -22.49 -27.15 44.11
C GLY A 100 -22.05 -28.05 42.93
N GLY A 101 -20.91 -28.76 42.90
CA GLY A 101 -19.86 -29.09 43.88
C GLY A 101 -19.93 -30.58 44.31
N GLY A 102 -18.92 -31.46 44.14
CA GLY A 102 -17.61 -31.38 43.45
C GLY A 102 -16.72 -32.64 43.70
N SER A 103 -15.49 -32.67 43.12
CA SER A 103 -14.35 -33.61 43.39
C SER A 103 -14.49 -35.10 42.97
N LYS A 104 -13.45 -35.86 42.60
CA LYS A 104 -11.95 -35.79 42.73
C LYS A 104 -11.27 -36.07 41.35
N ALA A 105 -10.15 -35.44 40.95
CA ALA A 105 -8.73 -35.62 41.38
C ALA A 105 -8.25 -37.08 41.28
N SER A 106 -7.24 -37.44 40.46
CA SER A 106 -5.80 -37.08 40.53
C SER A 106 -5.09 -37.17 39.14
N ASP A 107 -3.82 -36.80 38.88
CA ASP A 107 -2.82 -35.86 39.45
C ASP A 107 -1.62 -35.69 38.49
N THR A 108 -0.69 -34.76 38.78
CA THR A 108 0.72 -34.64 38.27
C THR A 108 0.94 -34.08 36.84
N LYS A 109 1.88 -33.15 36.54
CA LYS A 109 2.62 -32.08 37.27
C LYS A 109 3.52 -31.32 36.26
N LEU A 110 3.42 -29.99 36.18
CA LEU A 110 4.55 -29.02 36.02
C LEU A 110 3.96 -27.59 36.06
N ALA A 111 4.00 -26.92 37.21
CA ALA A 111 5.06 -26.00 37.64
C ALA A 111 4.94 -24.60 37.01
N ALA A 112 4.45 -23.65 37.81
CA ALA A 112 4.22 -22.26 37.43
C ALA A 112 5.44 -21.36 37.71
N VAL A 113 5.47 -20.18 37.08
CA VAL A 113 6.15 -18.98 37.61
C VAL A 113 5.23 -17.77 37.47
N GLY A 114 5.18 -16.92 38.52
CA GLY A 114 4.62 -15.55 38.56
C GLY A 114 3.31 -15.28 37.80
N GLY A 115 2.14 -15.14 38.43
CA GLY A 115 1.93 -14.34 39.65
C GLY A 115 1.65 -12.89 39.24
N GLY A 116 0.38 -12.56 39.05
CA GLY A 116 -0.02 -11.31 38.41
C GLY A 116 0.20 -10.07 39.28
N THR A 117 0.59 -8.98 38.62
CA THR A 117 0.05 -7.66 38.93
C THR A 117 -0.64 -7.20 37.66
N ALA A 118 -1.96 -7.07 37.68
CA ALA A 118 -2.65 -6.39 36.59
C ALA A 118 -2.12 -4.95 36.53
N PRO A 119 -1.58 -4.46 35.40
CA PRO A 119 -1.20 -3.07 35.30
C PRO A 119 -2.44 -2.22 35.57
N ALA A 120 -2.38 -1.36 36.58
CA ALA A 120 -3.40 -0.34 36.77
C ALA A 120 -3.58 0.40 35.45
N ALA A 121 -4.83 0.65 35.05
CA ALA A 121 -5.14 1.24 33.76
C ALA A 121 -4.57 2.66 33.66
N THR A 122 -3.33 2.78 33.18
CA THR A 122 -2.82 4.01 32.58
C THR A 122 -3.82 4.44 31.50
N PRO A 123 -4.21 5.72 31.43
CA PRO A 123 -5.09 6.19 30.38
C PRO A 123 -4.48 5.82 29.03
N ALA A 124 -5.24 5.08 28.21
CA ALA A 124 -4.76 4.60 26.92
C ALA A 124 -4.55 5.80 25.99
N THR A 125 -3.31 6.29 25.94
CA THR A 125 -2.88 7.37 25.05
C THR A 125 -3.23 7.04 23.62
N SER A 126 -3.89 7.95 22.91
CA SER A 126 -4.26 7.72 21.51
C SER A 126 -3.00 7.55 20.67
N ILE A 127 -3.05 6.68 19.66
CA ILE A 127 -1.97 6.56 18.67
C ILE A 127 -1.63 7.92 18.03
N VAL A 128 -2.62 8.80 17.91
CA VAL A 128 -2.45 10.19 17.42
C VAL A 128 -1.56 11.00 18.37
N ASP A 129 -1.77 10.90 19.68
CA ASP A 129 -0.98 11.61 20.68
C ASP A 129 0.45 11.08 20.76
N THR A 130 0.65 9.77 20.57
CA THR A 130 1.98 9.15 20.44
C THR A 130 2.71 9.60 19.17
N VAL A 131 2.01 9.73 18.04
CA VAL A 131 2.62 10.11 16.74
C VAL A 131 2.90 11.61 16.65
N LYS A 132 2.08 12.47 17.25
CA LYS A 132 2.21 13.93 17.17
C LYS A 132 3.62 14.48 17.46
N PRO A 133 4.33 14.10 18.55
CA PRO A 133 5.70 14.56 18.79
C PRO A 133 6.72 13.98 17.79
N LEU A 134 6.44 12.83 17.18
CA LEU A 134 7.34 12.18 16.22
C LEU A 134 7.32 12.86 14.84
N LEU A 135 6.24 13.57 14.48
CA LEU A 135 6.12 14.27 13.18
C LEU A 135 7.25 15.26 12.91
N ALA A 136 7.84 15.88 13.94
CA ALA A 136 8.97 16.79 13.81
C ALA A 136 10.32 16.10 13.53
N ALA A 137 10.44 14.79 13.81
CA ALA A 137 11.63 13.97 13.60
C ALA A 137 11.47 12.91 12.50
N ALA A 138 10.28 12.87 11.88
CA ALA A 138 9.89 11.89 10.87
C ALA A 138 10.69 12.01 9.56
N LYS A 139 10.92 10.86 8.92
CA LYS A 139 11.76 10.70 7.73
C LYS A 139 10.92 10.33 6.50
N PRO A 140 10.79 11.21 5.50
CA PRO A 140 10.05 10.91 4.27
C PRO A 140 10.52 9.64 3.54
N GLU A 141 11.79 9.24 3.70
CA GLU A 141 12.37 8.04 3.10
C GLU A 141 11.80 6.76 3.73
N GLY A 142 11.61 6.74 5.05
CA GLY A 142 10.91 5.65 5.76
C GLY A 142 9.43 5.59 5.39
N GLY A 143 8.82 6.75 5.14
CA GLY A 143 7.44 6.87 4.70
C GLY A 143 7.23 6.31 3.30
N ALA A 144 8.15 6.57 2.38
CA ALA A 144 8.14 6.00 1.02
C ALA A 144 8.26 4.47 1.03
N ALA A 145 9.02 3.89 1.96
CA ALA A 145 9.09 2.44 2.14
C ALA A 145 7.75 1.88 2.66
N THR A 146 7.13 2.54 3.63
CA THR A 146 5.81 2.18 4.19
C THR A 146 4.69 2.32 3.15
N PHE A 147 4.77 3.33 2.28
CA PHE A 147 3.80 3.59 1.21
C PHE A 147 3.70 2.48 0.16
N LYS A 148 4.67 1.55 0.08
CA LYS A 148 4.62 0.41 -0.86
C LYS A 148 3.33 -0.42 -0.72
N ALA A 149 2.79 -0.55 0.49
CA ALA A 149 1.50 -1.21 0.72
C ALA A 149 0.30 -0.44 0.12
N CYS A 150 0.38 0.89 0.06
CA CYS A 150 -0.66 1.77 -0.47
C CYS A 150 -0.61 1.86 -2.01
N ALA A 151 0.57 1.71 -2.62
CA ALA A 151 0.81 1.88 -4.06
C ALA A 151 0.00 0.92 -4.97
N ALA A 152 -0.41 -0.24 -4.44
CA ALA A 152 -1.30 -1.17 -5.13
C ALA A 152 -2.67 -0.55 -5.43
N CYS A 153 -3.21 0.24 -4.50
CA CYS A 153 -4.55 0.82 -4.58
C CYS A 153 -4.56 2.30 -4.96
N HIS A 154 -3.45 3.03 -4.82
CA HIS A 154 -3.39 4.49 -5.01
C HIS A 154 -2.33 4.92 -6.03
N SER A 155 -2.48 6.14 -6.55
CA SER A 155 -1.40 6.86 -7.26
C SER A 155 -0.93 8.05 -6.43
N VAL A 156 0.37 8.35 -6.52
CA VAL A 156 1.04 9.52 -5.92
C VAL A 156 1.57 10.48 -6.96
N GLU A 157 1.28 10.25 -8.24
CA GLU A 157 1.69 11.14 -9.32
C GLU A 157 0.79 12.39 -9.36
N LYS A 158 1.39 13.54 -9.68
CA LYS A 158 0.64 14.79 -9.89
C LYS A 158 -0.32 14.64 -11.07
N GLY A 159 -1.62 14.73 -10.81
CA GLY A 159 -2.66 14.46 -11.81
C GLY A 159 -2.81 12.98 -12.19
N GLY A 160 -2.22 12.06 -11.40
CA GLY A 160 -2.31 10.62 -11.63
C GLY A 160 -3.75 10.10 -11.55
N ALA A 161 -4.03 9.02 -12.29
CA ALA A 161 -5.36 8.43 -12.36
C ALA A 161 -5.83 7.83 -11.01
N ASN A 162 -7.15 7.88 -10.80
CA ASN A 162 -7.81 7.08 -9.77
C ASN A 162 -7.68 5.59 -10.10
N LYS A 163 -7.33 4.76 -9.11
CA LYS A 163 -7.26 3.29 -9.21
C LYS A 163 -8.41 2.70 -8.36
N VAL A 164 -8.14 1.63 -7.61
CA VAL A 164 -9.03 1.08 -6.56
C VAL A 164 -9.34 2.14 -5.49
N GLY A 165 -8.37 3.00 -5.19
CA GLY A 165 -8.50 4.20 -4.36
C GLY A 165 -8.21 5.48 -5.15
N PRO A 166 -8.56 6.65 -4.60
CA PRO A 166 -8.34 7.96 -5.22
C PRO A 166 -6.84 8.32 -5.28
N ALA A 167 -6.47 9.22 -6.17
CA ALA A 167 -5.12 9.80 -6.21
C ALA A 167 -4.79 10.57 -4.90
N LEU A 168 -3.56 10.42 -4.43
CA LEU A 168 -3.08 10.95 -3.13
C LEU A 168 -2.16 12.17 -3.25
N TRP A 169 -1.87 12.66 -4.46
CA TRP A 169 -1.20 13.95 -4.63
C TRP A 169 -2.01 15.07 -3.96
N GLY A 170 -1.37 15.86 -3.11
CA GLY A 170 -2.01 16.92 -2.33
C GLY A 170 -3.01 16.39 -1.30
N ILE A 171 -2.80 15.23 -0.68
CA ILE A 171 -3.74 14.70 0.33
C ILE A 171 -3.73 15.52 1.63
N VAL A 172 -2.57 15.95 2.12
CA VAL A 172 -2.46 16.67 3.41
C VAL A 172 -3.08 18.06 3.27
N GLY A 173 -4.05 18.38 4.12
CA GLY A 173 -4.82 19.64 4.08
C GLY A 173 -6.02 19.64 3.12
N ARG A 174 -6.16 18.67 2.22
CA ARG A 174 -7.29 18.56 1.28
C ARG A 174 -8.56 18.09 1.99
N ASP A 175 -9.71 18.54 1.48
CA ASP A 175 -11.01 18.10 1.98
C ASP A 175 -11.25 16.60 1.76
N LYS A 176 -11.94 15.97 2.72
CA LYS A 176 -12.29 14.55 2.63
C LYS A 176 -13.30 14.34 1.50
N ALA A 177 -13.17 13.21 0.80
CA ALA A 177 -14.00 12.83 -0.34
C ALA A 177 -14.00 13.82 -1.55
N ALA A 178 -12.95 14.63 -1.71
CA ALA A 178 -12.89 15.71 -2.71
C ALA A 178 -12.14 15.41 -4.03
N VAL A 179 -11.74 14.17 -4.33
CA VAL A 179 -11.14 13.83 -5.63
C VAL A 179 -12.21 13.53 -6.66
N ASP A 180 -12.23 14.31 -7.75
CA ASP A 180 -13.16 14.15 -8.85
C ASP A 180 -13.05 12.78 -9.52
N GLY A 181 -14.18 12.27 -10.00
CA GLY A 181 -14.26 10.97 -10.68
C GLY A 181 -14.07 9.74 -9.77
N PHE A 182 -13.94 9.88 -8.44
CA PHE A 182 -13.86 8.74 -7.52
C PHE A 182 -15.15 8.45 -6.75
N ALA A 183 -15.59 7.18 -6.76
CA ALA A 183 -16.83 6.74 -6.14
C ALA A 183 -16.69 6.44 -4.62
N TYR A 184 -16.44 7.49 -3.82
CA TYR A 184 -16.33 7.40 -2.35
C TYR A 184 -17.49 6.67 -1.65
N SER A 185 -17.21 6.07 -0.50
CA SER A 185 -18.25 5.54 0.41
C SER A 185 -19.08 6.66 1.03
N THR A 186 -20.32 6.36 1.40
CA THR A 186 -21.19 7.29 2.14
C THR A 186 -20.51 7.79 3.41
N ALA A 187 -19.86 6.90 4.17
CA ALA A 187 -19.15 7.23 5.40
C ALA A 187 -18.02 8.28 5.25
N LEU A 188 -17.28 8.24 4.14
CA LEU A 188 -16.24 9.26 3.87
C LEU A 188 -16.85 10.59 3.40
N LYS A 189 -17.98 10.54 2.69
CA LYS A 189 -18.73 11.74 2.26
C LYS A 189 -19.41 12.46 3.43
N THR A 190 -19.95 11.72 4.41
CA THR A 190 -20.68 12.31 5.55
C THR A 190 -19.79 12.90 6.63
N MET A 191 -18.55 12.41 6.81
CA MET A 191 -17.63 12.97 7.82
C MET A 191 -17.21 14.41 7.55
N GLY A 192 -17.03 14.80 6.28
CA GLY A 192 -16.53 16.11 5.89
C GLY A 192 -15.18 16.52 6.50
N GLY A 193 -14.88 17.82 6.44
CA GLY A 193 -13.64 18.40 6.95
C GLY A 193 -12.39 18.05 6.13
N LYS A 194 -11.21 18.30 6.69
CA LYS A 194 -9.91 18.18 6.02
C LYS A 194 -9.06 17.01 6.53
N TRP A 195 -8.19 16.50 5.66
CA TRP A 195 -7.14 15.54 5.98
C TRP A 195 -5.96 16.25 6.66
N THR A 196 -6.13 16.56 7.95
CA THR A 196 -5.01 16.98 8.81
C THR A 196 -4.06 15.79 9.08
N PRO A 197 -2.80 16.01 9.47
CA PRO A 197 -1.87 14.95 9.88
C PRO A 197 -2.50 13.96 10.86
N GLU A 198 -3.18 14.45 11.89
CA GLU A 198 -3.85 13.66 12.93
C GLU A 198 -4.98 12.80 12.37
N ASN A 199 -5.80 13.35 11.47
CA ASN A 199 -6.87 12.63 10.80
C ASN A 199 -6.33 11.52 9.87
N ILE A 200 -5.17 11.75 9.24
CA ILE A 200 -4.50 10.72 8.43
C ILE A 200 -3.97 9.61 9.33
N VAL A 201 -3.29 9.94 10.44
CA VAL A 201 -2.80 8.95 11.42
C VAL A 201 -3.95 8.08 11.94
N ALA A 202 -5.04 8.70 12.40
CA ALA A 202 -6.20 7.98 12.93
C ALA A 202 -6.87 7.07 11.88
N PHE A 203 -7.01 7.56 10.64
CA PHE A 203 -7.60 6.78 9.55
C PHE A 203 -6.70 5.64 9.07
N ILE A 204 -5.38 5.82 8.98
CA ILE A 204 -4.45 4.76 8.56
C ILE A 204 -4.22 3.74 9.68
N ASN A 205 -4.28 4.15 10.95
CA ASN A 205 -4.20 3.21 12.07
C ASN A 205 -5.39 2.22 12.08
N ASN A 206 -6.62 2.72 11.98
CA ASN A 206 -7.81 1.86 11.89
C ASN A 206 -8.88 2.44 10.96
N PRO A 207 -8.83 2.13 9.64
CA PRO A 207 -9.76 2.69 8.66
C PRO A 207 -11.22 2.33 8.94
N LYS A 208 -11.48 1.11 9.43
CA LYS A 208 -12.81 0.61 9.73
C LYS A 208 -13.40 1.25 10.98
N GLY A 209 -12.57 1.51 11.99
CA GLY A 209 -12.96 2.21 13.22
C GLY A 209 -13.16 3.72 13.01
N TYR A 210 -12.28 4.37 12.25
CA TYR A 210 -12.39 5.79 11.93
C TYR A 210 -13.57 6.10 10.99
N ALA A 211 -13.84 5.21 10.03
CA ALA A 211 -14.88 5.39 9.02
C ALA A 211 -15.69 4.09 8.83
N ALA A 212 -16.63 3.83 9.74
CA ALA A 212 -17.52 2.68 9.66
C ALA A 212 -18.26 2.63 8.31
N GLY A 213 -18.06 1.56 7.52
CA GLY A 213 -18.57 1.48 6.14
C GLY A 213 -17.67 2.13 5.08
N THR A 214 -16.39 2.39 5.37
CA THR A 214 -15.40 2.72 4.34
C THR A 214 -15.21 1.57 3.35
N LYS A 215 -15.04 1.92 2.06
CA LYS A 215 -14.66 0.96 1.01
C LYS A 215 -13.18 0.55 1.08
N MET A 216 -12.35 1.25 1.86
CA MET A 216 -10.93 0.95 2.00
C MET A 216 -10.72 -0.21 2.97
N VAL A 217 -10.58 -1.43 2.43
CA VAL A 217 -10.25 -2.63 3.21
C VAL A 217 -8.73 -2.69 3.41
N TYR A 218 -8.26 -2.07 4.50
CA TYR A 218 -6.87 -2.12 4.93
C TYR A 218 -6.78 -2.56 6.40
N GLY A 219 -5.74 -3.32 6.73
CA GLY A 219 -5.57 -3.96 8.05
C GLY A 219 -5.17 -3.01 9.18
N GLY A 220 -4.81 -1.78 8.85
CA GLY A 220 -4.30 -0.80 9.80
C GLY A 220 -2.77 -0.82 9.93
N LEU A 221 -2.22 0.25 10.49
CA LEU A 221 -0.81 0.38 10.85
C LEU A 221 -0.70 0.83 12.31
N ASN A 222 -0.15 -0.03 13.18
CA ASN A 222 -0.06 0.22 14.63
C ASN A 222 1.31 0.77 15.07
N ASP A 223 2.25 0.91 14.15
CA ASP A 223 3.61 1.39 14.40
C ASP A 223 3.63 2.92 14.33
N PRO A 224 3.90 3.64 15.44
CA PRO A 224 3.83 5.10 15.48
C PRO A 224 4.95 5.77 14.69
N GLU A 225 6.14 5.17 14.61
CA GLU A 225 7.25 5.72 13.82
C GLU A 225 6.92 5.62 12.33
N LYS A 226 6.44 4.46 11.87
CA LYS A 226 6.01 4.30 10.47
C LYS A 226 4.81 5.18 10.11
N LEU A 227 3.89 5.45 11.05
CA LEU A 227 2.80 6.40 10.86
C LEU A 227 3.32 7.84 10.69
N ALA A 228 4.26 8.28 11.55
CA ALA A 228 4.87 9.60 11.45
C ALA A 228 5.61 9.78 10.12
N ASP A 229 6.47 8.82 9.78
CA ASP A 229 7.23 8.77 8.53
C ASP A 229 6.33 8.77 7.30
N LEU A 230 5.25 7.98 7.30
CA LEU A 230 4.26 7.95 6.21
C LEU A 230 3.58 9.31 6.02
N VAL A 231 3.20 9.99 7.11
CA VAL A 231 2.59 11.33 7.04
C VAL A 231 3.61 12.37 6.54
N ALA A 232 4.88 12.29 6.97
CA ALA A 232 5.96 13.11 6.42
C ALA A 232 6.13 12.91 4.91
N TYR A 233 6.14 11.66 4.44
CA TYR A 233 6.17 11.35 3.01
C TYR A 233 4.96 11.92 2.26
N LEU A 234 3.73 11.71 2.77
CA LEU A 234 2.51 12.26 2.17
C LEU A 234 2.49 13.80 2.11
N ALA A 235 3.13 14.49 3.06
CA ALA A 235 3.26 15.95 3.03
C ALA A 235 4.20 16.45 1.92
N THR A 236 5.21 15.67 1.53
CA THR A 236 6.09 16.00 0.38
C THR A 236 5.38 15.90 -0.97
N LEU A 237 4.31 15.10 -1.06
CA LEU A 237 3.59 14.82 -2.30
C LEU A 237 2.56 15.91 -2.64
N SER A 238 3.00 17.17 -2.75
CA SER A 238 2.11 18.28 -3.11
C SER A 238 2.85 19.46 -3.73
N ASP A 239 2.09 20.30 -4.43
CA ASP A 239 2.58 21.58 -4.96
C ASP A 239 2.72 22.69 -3.90
N SER A 240 2.29 22.41 -2.67
CA SER A 240 2.31 23.34 -1.54
C SER A 240 2.46 22.53 -0.24
N PRO A 241 3.67 22.01 0.05
CA PRO A 241 3.90 21.09 1.16
C PRO A 241 3.54 21.73 2.50
N VAL A 242 2.65 21.05 3.23
CA VAL A 242 2.21 21.44 4.56
C VAL A 242 3.36 21.19 5.54
N LYS A 243 3.77 22.23 6.29
CA LYS A 243 4.70 22.04 7.41
C LYS A 243 4.02 21.24 8.51
N LEU A 244 4.74 20.27 9.07
CA LEU A 244 4.25 19.38 10.12
C LEU A 244 4.63 19.87 11.54
N ASN A 245 5.13 21.11 11.64
CA ASN A 245 5.55 21.80 12.85
C ASN A 245 5.31 23.32 12.76
#